data_AF-A0A3D8K3I1-F1
#
_entry.id   AF-A0A3D8K3I1-F1
#
_cell.length_a   1.000
_cell.length_b   1.000
_cell.length_c   1.000
_cell.angle_alpha   90.00
_cell.angle_beta   90.00
_cell.angle_gamma   90.00
#
_symmetry.space_group_name_H-M   'P 1'
#
loop_
_entity.id
_entity.type
_entity.pdbx_description
1 polymer ?
#
loop_
_entity_poly.entity_id
_entity_poly.type
_entity_poly.pdbx_seq_one_letter_code
_entity_poly.pdbx_strand_id
1 'polypeptide(L)'
;MTTPANASSPSAPRGRSLSAGRFTGVAIVLHWAVAIGILCNVALAWSVDYLPDDWVRPVIDTHKSIGITVLGLVLLRILWRVSHRPPRLPDTFPSWERTAAHIAHGLLYVLMLGLPLSGWLHDSAWKDAATHPMTLFHLVSWPRIGFVMHLAPGLKEHLHDVFGAVHAWFGYALYLLLALHVGGALKHEFIDRQSVLRRMWR
;
A
#
# COMPACT_ATOMS: atom_id res chain seq x y z
N MET A 1 32.69 21.90 -70.04
CA MET A 1 32.22 20.60 -69.51
C MET A 1 32.46 20.59 -68.01
N THR A 2 31.44 20.93 -67.24
CA THR A 2 31.47 21.06 -65.78
C THR A 2 30.73 19.88 -65.17
N THR A 3 31.42 19.04 -64.41
CA THR A 3 30.85 17.97 -63.58
C THR A 3 30.37 18.57 -62.25
N PRO A 4 29.13 18.34 -61.79
CA PRO A 4 28.77 18.63 -60.41
C PRO A 4 28.99 17.39 -59.53
N ALA A 5 29.52 17.65 -58.34
CA ALA A 5 29.76 16.69 -57.29
C ALA A 5 28.45 16.13 -56.71
N ASN A 6 28.38 14.81 -56.56
CA ASN A 6 27.29 14.11 -55.90
C ASN A 6 27.50 14.15 -54.39
N ALA A 7 26.80 15.05 -53.68
CA ALA A 7 26.79 15.10 -52.23
C ALA A 7 25.75 14.11 -51.68
N SER A 8 26.21 12.93 -51.24
CA SER A 8 25.41 11.99 -50.47
C SER A 8 25.18 12.54 -49.05
N SER A 9 23.94 12.92 -48.75
CA SER A 9 23.52 13.33 -47.41
C SER A 9 23.66 12.16 -46.41
N PRO A 10 24.27 12.36 -45.23
CA PRO A 10 24.29 11.35 -44.18
C PRO A 10 22.89 11.24 -43.55
N SER A 11 22.29 10.05 -43.62
CA SER A 11 21.05 9.73 -42.94
C SER A 11 21.21 9.91 -41.42
N ALA A 12 20.43 10.83 -40.85
CA ALA A 12 20.38 11.05 -39.40
C ALA A 12 20.06 9.73 -38.66
N PRO A 13 20.74 9.44 -37.54
CA PRO A 13 20.39 8.27 -36.73
C PRO A 13 18.97 8.46 -36.20
N ARG A 14 18.07 7.55 -36.57
CA ARG A 14 16.74 7.41 -35.94
C ARG A 14 16.94 7.32 -34.44
N GLY A 15 16.63 8.40 -33.74
CA GLY A 15 16.65 8.46 -32.29
C GLY A 15 15.84 7.29 -31.75
N ARG A 16 16.51 6.36 -31.06
CA ARG A 16 15.84 5.36 -30.24
C ARG A 16 14.92 6.15 -29.31
N SER A 17 13.61 5.95 -29.43
CA SER A 17 12.69 6.41 -28.40
C SER A 17 13.18 5.78 -27.10
N LEU A 18 13.64 6.61 -26.17
CA LEU A 18 13.95 6.16 -24.83
C LEU A 18 12.65 5.60 -24.29
N SER A 19 12.54 4.28 -24.21
CA SER A 19 11.36 3.65 -23.64
C SER A 19 11.15 4.25 -22.27
N ALA A 20 10.06 4.99 -22.08
CA ALA A 20 9.60 5.33 -20.74
C ALA A 20 9.52 4.00 -19.98
N GLY A 21 10.42 3.79 -19.01
CA GLY A 21 10.68 2.47 -18.43
C GLY A 21 9.38 1.78 -18.00
N ARG A 22 9.29 0.47 -18.21
CA ARG A 22 8.16 -0.34 -17.74
C ARG A 22 8.39 -0.73 -16.28
N PHE A 23 7.31 -0.89 -15.52
CA PHE A 23 7.41 -1.51 -14.21
C PHE A 23 7.79 -2.98 -14.38
N THR A 24 8.63 -3.49 -13.49
CA THR A 24 8.91 -4.93 -13.42
C THR A 24 7.64 -5.69 -13.05
N GLY A 25 7.44 -6.90 -13.59
CA GLY A 25 6.28 -7.73 -13.24
C GLY A 25 6.12 -7.96 -11.73
N VAL A 26 7.25 -8.11 -11.00
CA VAL A 26 7.26 -8.23 -9.53
C VAL A 26 6.63 -7.01 -8.85
N ALA A 27 6.98 -5.80 -9.27
CA ALA A 27 6.39 -4.57 -8.72
C ALA A 27 4.88 -4.48 -8.95
N ILE A 28 4.41 -4.97 -10.11
CA ILE A 28 2.98 -5.02 -10.45
C ILE A 28 2.26 -6.03 -9.55
N VAL A 29 2.77 -7.26 -9.45
CA VAL A 29 2.18 -8.30 -8.60
C VAL A 29 2.15 -7.86 -7.14
N LEU A 30 3.24 -7.31 -6.60
CA LEU A 30 3.28 -6.79 -5.23
C LEU A 30 2.27 -5.65 -5.02
N HIS A 31 2.13 -4.75 -5.99
CA HIS A 31 1.13 -3.68 -5.89
C HIS A 31 -0.30 -4.23 -5.80
N TRP A 32 -0.68 -5.14 -6.69
CA TRP A 32 -2.03 -5.70 -6.70
C TRP A 32 -2.30 -6.62 -5.50
N ALA A 33 -1.31 -7.41 -5.06
CA ALA A 33 -1.43 -8.22 -3.85
C ALA A 33 -1.70 -7.35 -2.61
N VAL A 34 -0.95 -6.24 -2.47
CA VAL A 34 -1.19 -5.27 -1.39
C VAL A 34 -2.55 -4.59 -1.54
N ALA A 35 -2.92 -4.16 -2.76
CA ALA A 35 -4.19 -3.48 -3.00
C ALA A 35 -5.39 -4.38 -2.67
N ILE A 36 -5.39 -5.62 -3.14
CA ILE A 36 -6.44 -6.62 -2.83
C ILE A 36 -6.46 -6.89 -1.33
N GLY A 37 -5.30 -7.13 -0.70
CA GLY A 37 -5.22 -7.35 0.74
C GLY A 37 -5.82 -6.20 1.55
N ILE A 38 -5.52 -4.95 1.19
CA ILE A 38 -6.11 -3.76 1.82
C ILE A 38 -7.62 -3.73 1.62
N LEU A 39 -8.12 -3.92 0.40
CA LEU A 39 -9.56 -3.90 0.11
C LEU A 39 -10.32 -4.97 0.90
N CYS A 40 -9.80 -6.20 0.94
CA CYS A 40 -10.36 -7.27 1.78
C CYS A 40 -10.36 -6.88 3.25
N ASN A 41 -9.26 -6.30 3.75
CA ASN A 41 -9.16 -5.94 5.16
C ASN A 41 -10.14 -4.83 5.56
N VAL A 42 -10.33 -3.84 4.68
CA VAL A 42 -11.33 -2.77 4.85
C VAL A 42 -12.74 -3.34 4.84
N ALA A 43 -13.05 -4.25 3.91
CA ALA A 43 -14.36 -4.90 3.85
C ALA A 43 -14.67 -5.69 5.13
N LEU A 44 -13.68 -6.43 5.66
CA LEU A 44 -13.84 -7.14 6.94
C LEU A 44 -14.10 -6.15 8.09
N ALA A 45 -13.34 -5.05 8.17
CA ALA A 45 -13.53 -4.05 9.22
C ALA A 45 -14.94 -3.45 9.21
N TRP A 46 -15.47 -3.12 8.03
CA TRP A 46 -16.83 -2.59 7.90
C TRP A 46 -17.92 -3.62 8.15
N SER A 47 -17.63 -4.91 7.94
CA SER A 47 -18.63 -5.96 8.14
C SER A 47 -18.96 -6.22 9.60
N VAL A 48 -18.03 -5.94 10.53
CA VAL A 48 -18.13 -6.30 11.95
C VAL A 48 -19.42 -5.79 12.59
N ASP A 49 -19.83 -4.55 12.28
CA ASP A 49 -21.02 -3.93 12.87
C ASP A 49 -22.36 -4.55 12.41
N TYR A 50 -22.31 -5.42 11.38
CA TYR A 50 -23.50 -6.07 10.79
C TYR A 50 -23.54 -7.58 11.02
N LEU A 51 -22.55 -8.12 11.73
CA LEU A 51 -22.43 -9.56 11.98
C LEU A 51 -23.06 -9.95 13.32
N PRO A 52 -23.59 -11.17 13.43
CA PRO A 52 -23.93 -11.75 14.73
C PRO A 52 -22.69 -11.85 15.64
N ASP A 53 -22.90 -11.78 16.96
CA ASP A 53 -21.82 -11.73 17.96
C ASP A 53 -20.81 -12.89 17.85
N ASP A 54 -21.26 -14.09 17.48
CA ASP A 54 -20.42 -15.28 17.30
C ASP A 54 -19.46 -15.17 16.10
N TRP A 55 -19.77 -14.31 15.12
CA TRP A 55 -18.95 -14.08 13.93
C TRP A 55 -17.94 -12.94 14.08
N VAL A 56 -18.14 -12.04 15.05
CA VAL A 56 -17.25 -10.88 15.25
C VAL A 56 -15.81 -11.32 15.48
N ARG A 57 -15.60 -12.30 16.37
CA ARG A 57 -14.24 -12.74 16.71
C ARG A 57 -13.50 -13.41 15.54
N PRO A 58 -14.07 -14.40 14.83
CA PRO A 58 -13.47 -14.97 13.62
C PRO A 58 -13.12 -13.92 12.55
N VAL A 59 -14.00 -12.94 12.32
CA VAL A 59 -13.75 -11.88 11.34
C VAL A 59 -12.62 -10.97 11.77
N ILE A 60 -12.56 -10.59 13.04
CA ILE A 60 -11.46 -9.79 13.58
C ILE A 60 -10.12 -10.55 13.53
N ASP A 61 -10.11 -11.85 13.83
CA ASP A 61 -8.89 -12.67 13.75
C ASP A 61 -8.40 -12.81 12.30
N THR A 62 -9.34 -12.90 11.34
CA THR A 62 -9.04 -12.86 9.90
C THR A 62 -8.51 -11.49 9.48
N HIS A 63 -9.13 -10.40 9.94
CA HIS A 63 -8.68 -9.02 9.67
C HIS A 63 -7.24 -8.80 10.16
N LYS A 64 -6.92 -9.26 11.39
CA LYS A 64 -5.56 -9.20 11.92
C LYS A 64 -4.56 -9.99 11.06
N SER A 65 -4.95 -11.18 10.61
CA SER A 65 -4.10 -12.05 9.79
C SER A 65 -3.78 -11.43 8.42
N ILE A 66 -4.79 -10.85 7.77
CA ILE A 66 -4.62 -10.11 6.51
C ILE A 66 -3.75 -8.87 6.74
N GLY A 67 -3.98 -8.13 7.83
CA GLY A 67 -3.18 -6.96 8.20
C GLY A 67 -1.69 -7.26 8.34
N ILE A 68 -1.32 -8.33 9.06
CA ILE A 68 0.07 -8.78 9.18
C ILE A 68 0.65 -9.24 7.83
N THR A 69 -0.15 -9.91 7.01
CA THR A 69 0.27 -10.34 5.66
C THR A 69 0.57 -9.13 4.77
N VAL A 70 -0.31 -8.12 4.78
CA VAL A 70 -0.14 -6.86 4.05
C VAL A 70 1.11 -6.13 4.54
N LEU A 71 1.38 -6.09 5.85
CA LEU A 71 2.62 -5.52 6.39
C LEU A 71 3.86 -6.17 5.76
N GLY A 72 3.92 -7.51 5.72
CA GLY A 72 5.01 -8.24 5.06
C GLY A 72 5.15 -7.90 3.57
N LEU A 73 4.03 -7.88 2.83
CA LEU A 73 4.02 -7.53 1.40
C LEU A 73 4.46 -6.09 1.14
N VAL A 74 4.08 -5.15 1.99
CA VAL A 74 4.48 -3.74 1.90
C VAL A 74 5.97 -3.59 2.15
N LEU A 75 6.54 -4.30 3.13
CA LEU A 75 7.99 -4.32 3.36
C LEU A 75 8.74 -4.85 2.13
N LEU A 76 8.28 -5.96 1.55
CA LEU A 76 8.84 -6.50 0.30
C LEU A 76 8.72 -5.49 -0.86
N ARG A 77 7.60 -4.78 -0.96
CA ARG A 77 7.37 -3.75 -1.97
C ARG A 77 8.32 -2.56 -1.80
N ILE A 78 8.56 -2.11 -0.57
CA ILE A 78 9.52 -1.04 -0.26
C ILE A 78 10.93 -1.50 -0.63
N LEU A 79 11.35 -2.68 -0.19
CA LEU A 79 12.66 -3.25 -0.54
C LEU A 79 12.84 -3.31 -2.06
N TRP A 80 11.83 -3.81 -2.77
CA TRP A 80 11.86 -3.88 -4.23
C TRP A 80 11.99 -2.50 -4.87
N ARG A 81 11.25 -1.50 -4.39
CA ARG A 81 11.28 -0.12 -4.91
C ARG A 81 12.61 0.58 -4.67
N VAL A 82 13.28 0.28 -3.55
CA VAL A 82 14.60 0.84 -3.25
C VAL A 82 15.65 0.20 -4.16
N SER A 83 15.56 -1.11 -4.41
CA SER A 83 16.46 -1.82 -5.33
C SER A 83 16.19 -1.54 -6.82
N HIS A 84 14.94 -1.24 -7.19
CA HIS A 84 14.51 -1.00 -8.57
C HIS A 84 13.82 0.36 -8.68
N ARG A 85 14.56 1.37 -9.17
CA ARG A 85 14.03 2.72 -9.33
C ARG A 85 12.80 2.71 -10.25
N PRO A 86 11.64 3.21 -9.78
CA PRO A 86 10.46 3.27 -10.60
C PRO A 86 10.68 4.25 -11.76
N PRO A 87 10.04 4.00 -12.92
CA PRO A 87 10.16 4.90 -14.05
C PRO A 87 9.56 6.27 -13.70
N ARG A 88 10.22 7.34 -14.15
CA ARG A 88 9.80 8.73 -13.88
C ARG A 88 8.37 8.97 -14.38
N LEU A 89 7.64 9.85 -13.69
CA LEU A 89 6.38 10.38 -14.22
C LEU A 89 6.69 11.20 -15.48
N PRO A 90 5.89 11.08 -16.56
CA PRO A 90 6.01 11.92 -17.73
C PRO A 90 5.99 13.43 -17.37
N ASP A 91 6.79 14.22 -18.08
CA ASP A 91 6.82 15.68 -17.88
C ASP A 91 5.55 16.39 -18.38
N THR A 92 4.63 15.65 -19.01
CA THR A 92 3.31 16.12 -19.44
C THR A 92 2.38 16.44 -18.27
N PHE A 93 2.66 15.92 -17.07
CA PHE A 93 1.89 16.25 -15.88
C PHE A 93 2.31 17.62 -15.29
N PRO A 94 1.35 18.49 -14.92
CA PRO A 94 1.62 19.67 -14.13
C PRO A 94 2.47 19.36 -12.90
N SER A 95 3.38 20.28 -12.52
CA SER A 95 4.30 20.09 -11.39
C SER A 95 3.55 19.80 -10.08
N TRP A 96 2.40 20.46 -9.86
CA TRP A 96 1.57 20.25 -8.67
C TRP A 96 0.96 18.84 -8.62
N GLU A 97 0.51 18.28 -9.75
CA GLU A 97 -0.02 16.90 -9.81
C GLU A 97 1.07 15.88 -9.50
N ARG A 98 2.29 16.10 -10.01
CA ARG A 98 3.45 15.24 -9.70
C ARG A 98 3.81 15.27 -8.22
N THR A 99 3.84 16.46 -7.62
CA THR A 99 4.10 16.61 -6.19
C THR A 99 2.99 15.98 -5.35
N ALA A 100 1.72 16.21 -5.69
CA ALA A 100 0.58 15.60 -5.02
C ALA A 100 0.64 14.06 -5.10
N ALA A 101 0.97 13.50 -6.27
CA ALA A 101 1.14 12.07 -6.43
C ALA A 101 2.28 11.52 -5.54
N HIS A 102 3.41 12.20 -5.44
CA HIS A 102 4.50 11.78 -4.55
C HIS A 102 4.10 11.83 -3.07
N ILE A 103 3.42 12.91 -2.65
CA ILE A 103 2.91 13.05 -1.28
C ILE A 103 1.91 11.94 -0.97
N ALA A 104 0.93 11.71 -1.85
CA ALA A 104 -0.07 10.66 -1.67
C ALA A 104 0.58 9.27 -1.57
N HIS A 105 1.56 8.95 -2.41
CA HIS A 105 2.30 7.69 -2.29
C HIS A 105 3.07 7.59 -0.97
N GLY A 106 3.72 8.67 -0.53
CA GLY A 106 4.43 8.71 0.75
C GLY A 106 3.48 8.47 1.93
N LEU A 107 2.35 9.17 1.97
CA LEU A 107 1.32 9.01 2.99
C LEU A 107 0.70 7.61 2.97
N LEU A 108 0.43 7.03 1.79
CA LEU A 108 -0.03 5.65 1.68
C LEU A 108 0.99 4.68 2.26
N TYR A 109 2.29 4.86 2.04
CA TYR A 109 3.30 4.00 2.69
C TYR A 109 3.30 4.14 4.20
N VAL A 110 3.19 5.36 4.72
CA VAL A 110 3.08 5.61 6.17
C VAL A 110 1.86 4.88 6.74
N LEU A 111 0.70 4.99 6.09
CA LEU A 111 -0.53 4.34 6.55
C LEU A 111 -0.49 2.81 6.41
N MET A 112 0.03 2.29 5.30
CA MET A 112 0.16 0.85 5.06
C MET A 112 1.08 0.15 6.06
N LEU A 113 2.05 0.86 6.64
CA LEU A 113 2.87 0.36 7.74
C LEU A 113 2.22 0.65 9.10
N GLY A 114 1.74 1.89 9.29
CA GLY A 114 1.21 2.38 10.55
C GLY A 114 -0.04 1.63 11.01
N LEU A 115 -0.96 1.29 10.11
CA LEU A 115 -2.18 0.55 10.42
C LEU A 115 -1.92 -0.84 11.02
N PRO A 116 -1.23 -1.77 10.33
CA PRO A 116 -0.98 -3.08 10.90
C PRO A 116 -0.09 -3.02 12.15
N LEU A 117 0.85 -2.07 12.23
CA LEU A 117 1.66 -1.87 13.44
C LEU A 117 0.83 -1.37 14.62
N SER A 118 -0.05 -0.39 14.43
CA SER A 118 -0.94 0.10 15.48
C SER A 118 -1.96 -0.96 15.90
N GLY A 119 -2.46 -1.76 14.96
CA GLY A 119 -3.35 -2.89 15.25
C GLY A 119 -2.65 -4.00 16.04
N TRP A 120 -1.39 -4.30 15.71
CA TRP A 120 -0.58 -5.28 16.44
C TRP A 120 -0.21 -4.79 17.85
N LEU A 121 0.06 -3.49 18.02
CA LEU A 121 0.24 -2.85 19.32
C LEU A 121 -1.05 -2.87 20.14
N HIS A 122 -2.19 -2.55 19.53
CA HIS A 122 -3.51 -2.60 20.16
C HIS A 122 -3.86 -4.01 20.67
N ASP A 123 -3.65 -5.04 19.83
CA ASP A 123 -3.86 -6.44 20.23
C ASP A 123 -2.87 -6.90 21.31
N SER A 124 -1.62 -6.42 21.26
CA SER A 124 -0.61 -6.72 22.29
C SER A 124 -0.92 -6.06 23.64
N ALA A 125 -1.55 -4.89 23.61
CA ALA A 125 -1.96 -4.15 24.80
C ALA A 125 -3.29 -4.66 25.38
N TRP A 126 -3.99 -5.59 24.71
CA TRP A 126 -5.26 -6.10 25.22
C TRP A 126 -5.08 -6.85 26.55
N LYS A 127 -5.99 -6.63 27.50
CA LYS A 127 -5.92 -7.21 28.85
C LYS A 127 -5.93 -8.74 28.85
N ASP A 128 -6.72 -9.35 27.97
CA ASP A 128 -6.88 -10.80 27.86
C ASP A 128 -5.91 -11.43 26.84
N ALA A 129 -4.91 -10.67 26.38
CA ALA A 129 -3.92 -11.16 25.43
C ALA A 129 -3.18 -12.41 25.95
N ALA A 130 -2.97 -12.55 27.26
CA ALA A 130 -2.27 -13.73 27.80
C ALA A 130 -3.07 -15.04 27.61
N THR A 131 -4.40 -14.97 27.67
CA THR A 131 -5.30 -16.12 27.58
C THR A 131 -5.83 -16.37 26.16
N HIS A 132 -5.64 -15.42 25.25
CA HIS A 132 -6.13 -15.50 23.87
C HIS A 132 -4.97 -15.32 22.88
N PRO A 133 -4.21 -16.37 22.54
CA PRO A 133 -3.08 -16.24 21.64
C PRO A 133 -3.50 -15.69 20.26
N MET A 134 -2.68 -14.78 19.71
CA MET A 134 -2.85 -14.32 18.34
C MET A 134 -2.36 -15.40 17.37
N THR A 135 -3.13 -15.66 16.32
CA THR A 135 -2.77 -16.64 15.29
C THR A 135 -2.86 -16.01 13.90
N LEU A 136 -1.94 -16.40 13.01
CA LEU A 136 -2.00 -16.09 11.60
C LEU A 136 -2.87 -17.15 10.90
N PHE A 137 -4.05 -16.72 10.43
CA PHE A 137 -5.07 -17.54 9.77
C PHE A 137 -5.48 -18.81 10.55
N HIS A 138 -5.40 -18.79 11.88
CA HIS A 138 -5.61 -19.95 12.76
C HIS A 138 -4.66 -21.14 12.50
N LEU A 139 -3.58 -20.93 11.73
CA LEU A 139 -2.62 -21.97 11.36
C LEU A 139 -1.36 -21.93 12.22
N VAL A 140 -0.86 -20.73 12.51
CA VAL A 140 0.42 -20.52 13.21
C VAL A 140 0.25 -19.47 14.29
N SER A 141 0.76 -19.72 15.49
CA SER A 141 0.80 -18.71 16.55
C SER A 141 1.70 -17.55 16.13
N TRP A 142 1.16 -16.34 16.14
CA TRP A 142 1.91 -15.13 15.81
C TRP A 142 2.37 -14.44 17.11
N PRO A 143 3.65 -14.02 17.21
CA PRO A 143 4.14 -13.40 18.43
C PRO A 143 3.46 -12.04 18.67
N ARG A 144 3.21 -11.72 19.93
CA ARG A 144 2.87 -10.37 20.37
C ARG A 144 4.12 -9.60 20.75
N ILE A 145 3.98 -8.28 20.85
CA ILE A 145 5.09 -7.40 21.18
C ILE A 145 5.44 -7.56 22.66
N GLY A 146 6.58 -8.21 22.93
CA GLY A 146 6.97 -8.65 24.26
C GLY A 146 6.95 -7.55 25.32
N PHE A 147 7.53 -6.37 25.05
CA PHE A 147 7.56 -5.29 26.04
C PHE A 147 6.14 -4.80 26.41
N VAL A 148 5.19 -4.75 25.46
CA VAL A 148 3.80 -4.33 25.69
C VAL A 148 3.07 -5.36 26.56
N MET A 149 3.33 -6.64 26.33
CA MET A 149 2.72 -7.73 27.08
C MET A 149 3.03 -7.70 28.58
N HIS A 150 4.19 -7.15 28.97
CA HIS A 150 4.70 -7.11 30.34
C HIS A 150 4.49 -5.75 31.04
N LEU A 151 3.74 -4.83 30.44
CA LEU A 151 3.40 -3.55 31.06
C LEU A 151 2.43 -3.75 32.24
N ALA A 152 2.47 -2.81 33.20
CA ALA A 152 1.54 -2.79 34.31
C ALA A 152 0.08 -2.70 33.80
N PRO A 153 -0.89 -3.41 34.43
CA PRO A 153 -2.25 -3.53 33.90
C PRO A 153 -2.93 -2.20 33.54
N GLY A 154 -2.84 -1.18 34.42
CA GLY A 154 -3.46 0.12 34.16
C GLY A 154 -2.85 0.88 32.98
N LEU A 155 -1.52 0.83 32.81
CA LEU A 155 -0.86 1.43 31.65
C LEU A 155 -1.19 0.64 30.38
N LYS A 156 -1.25 -0.68 30.48
CA LYS A 156 -1.56 -1.58 29.36
C LYS A 156 -2.96 -1.32 28.82
N GLU A 157 -3.96 -1.18 29.68
CA GLU A 157 -5.33 -0.83 29.29
C GLU A 157 -5.42 0.57 28.66
N HIS A 158 -4.78 1.57 29.26
CA HIS A 158 -4.71 2.90 28.65
C HIS A 158 -4.09 2.88 27.24
N LEU A 159 -3.00 2.14 27.05
CA LEU A 159 -2.37 2.00 25.75
C LEU A 159 -3.23 1.22 24.74
N HIS A 160 -4.01 0.24 25.19
CA HIS A 160 -4.97 -0.45 24.33
C HIS A 160 -5.97 0.54 23.71
N ASP A 161 -6.54 1.43 24.52
CA ASP A 161 -7.47 2.47 24.06
C ASP A 161 -6.80 3.45 23.10
N VAL A 162 -5.59 3.92 23.45
CA VAL A 162 -4.81 4.84 22.59
C VAL A 162 -4.48 4.21 21.24
N PHE A 163 -3.97 2.97 21.23
CA PHE A 163 -3.65 2.29 19.98
C PHE A 163 -4.89 1.97 19.15
N GLY A 164 -6.01 1.65 19.80
CA GLY A 164 -7.30 1.49 19.13
C GLY A 164 -7.75 2.77 18.43
N ALA A 165 -7.68 3.91 19.12
CA ALA A 165 -8.00 5.22 18.55
C ALA A 165 -7.06 5.59 17.39
N VAL A 166 -5.75 5.39 17.55
CA VAL A 166 -4.76 5.62 16.48
C VAL A 166 -5.06 4.74 15.27
N HIS A 167 -5.37 3.47 15.47
CA HIS A 167 -5.73 2.56 14.39
C HIS A 167 -6.99 3.02 13.65
N ALA A 168 -8.03 3.43 14.37
CA ALA A 168 -9.26 3.96 13.78
C ALA A 168 -9.01 5.24 12.95
N TRP A 169 -8.26 6.20 13.50
CA TRP A 169 -7.92 7.44 12.79
C TRP A 169 -7.07 7.19 11.54
N PHE A 170 -6.11 6.26 11.61
CA PHE A 170 -5.37 5.82 10.44
C PHE A 170 -6.28 5.15 9.41
N GLY A 171 -7.32 4.43 9.84
CA GLY A 171 -8.33 3.83 8.98
C GLY A 171 -9.09 4.88 8.19
N TYR A 172 -9.61 5.92 8.86
CA TYR A 172 -10.28 7.03 8.19
C TYR A 172 -9.37 7.78 7.22
N ALA A 173 -8.12 8.02 7.60
CA ALA A 173 -7.13 8.63 6.72
C ALA A 173 -6.85 7.75 5.48
N LEU A 174 -6.78 6.43 5.66
CA LEU A 174 -6.62 5.49 4.55
C LEU A 174 -7.83 5.52 3.61
N TYR A 175 -9.07 5.55 4.12
CA TYR A 175 -10.27 5.58 3.27
C TYR A 175 -10.26 6.80 2.34
N LEU A 176 -10.00 7.98 2.91
CA LEU A 176 -9.91 9.22 2.14
C LEU A 176 -8.79 9.14 1.10
N LEU A 177 -7.58 8.74 1.51
CA LEU A 177 -6.43 8.73 0.63
C LEU A 177 -6.52 7.65 -0.45
N LEU A 178 -7.12 6.51 -0.14
CA LEU A 178 -7.40 5.44 -1.11
C LEU A 178 -8.42 5.91 -2.14
N ALA A 179 -9.50 6.58 -1.72
CA ALA A 179 -10.48 7.17 -2.64
C ALA A 179 -9.83 8.20 -3.56
N LEU A 180 -8.99 9.09 -3.03
CA LEU A 180 -8.23 10.07 -3.82
C LEU A 180 -7.24 9.40 -4.77
N HIS A 181 -6.55 8.35 -4.33
CA HIS A 181 -5.58 7.61 -5.15
C HIS A 181 -6.25 6.90 -6.33
N VAL A 182 -7.30 6.13 -6.06
CA VAL A 182 -8.07 5.42 -7.09
C VAL A 182 -8.78 6.43 -8.00
N GLY A 183 -9.43 7.45 -7.44
CA GLY A 183 -10.07 8.52 -8.19
C GLY A 183 -9.12 9.26 -9.12
N GLY A 184 -7.91 9.58 -8.65
CA GLY A 184 -6.86 10.18 -9.47
C GLY A 184 -6.41 9.26 -10.61
N ALA A 185 -6.21 7.97 -10.34
CA ALA A 185 -5.84 7.01 -11.37
C ALA A 185 -6.93 6.85 -12.44
N LEU A 186 -8.20 6.80 -12.03
CA LEU A 186 -9.36 6.73 -12.94
C LEU A 186 -9.52 8.02 -13.75
N LYS A 187 -9.40 9.20 -13.12
CA LYS A 187 -9.42 10.50 -13.82
C LYS A 187 -8.36 10.51 -14.90
N HIS A 188 -7.12 10.14 -14.57
CA HIS A 188 -6.03 10.17 -15.53
C HIS A 188 -6.22 9.16 -16.69
N GLU A 189 -6.74 7.96 -16.41
CA GLU A 189 -6.98 6.95 -17.45
C GLU A 189 -8.15 7.34 -18.39
N PHE A 190 -9.27 7.81 -17.83
CA PHE A 190 -10.51 8.00 -18.59
C PHE A 190 -10.73 9.43 -19.08
N ILE A 191 -10.35 10.44 -18.30
CA ILE A 191 -10.58 11.85 -18.63
C ILE A 191 -9.34 12.43 -19.32
N ASP A 192 -8.16 12.31 -18.69
CA ASP A 192 -6.93 12.88 -19.24
C ASP A 192 -6.32 11.98 -20.34
N ARG A 193 -6.89 10.78 -20.55
CA ARG A 193 -6.47 9.76 -21.53
C ARG A 193 -4.99 9.40 -21.42
N GLN A 194 -4.46 9.43 -20.20
CA GLN A 194 -3.09 9.04 -19.88
C GLN A 194 -3.08 7.62 -19.34
N SER A 195 -2.25 6.77 -19.93
CA SER A 195 -2.17 5.34 -19.61
C SER A 195 -1.50 5.04 -18.26
N VAL A 196 -2.05 5.56 -17.15
CA VAL A 196 -1.48 5.39 -15.80
C VAL A 196 -1.83 4.01 -15.24
N LEU A 197 -3.08 3.56 -15.38
CA LEU A 197 -3.51 2.23 -14.92
C LEU A 197 -2.90 1.13 -15.79
N ARG A 198 -2.79 1.37 -17.10
CA ARG A 198 -2.14 0.44 -18.03
C ARG A 198 -0.70 0.09 -17.66
N ARG A 199 0.04 1.00 -17.01
CA ARG A 199 1.42 0.75 -16.52
C ARG A 199 1.47 -0.21 -15.33
N MET A 200 0.34 -0.46 -14.67
CA MET A 200 0.19 -1.46 -13.62
C MET A 200 -0.43 -2.77 -14.13
N TRP A 201 -0.59 -2.95 -15.44
CA TRP A 201 -1.09 -4.20 -16.02
C TRP A 201 -0.13 -4.81 -17.05
N ARG A 202 0.79 -4.02 -17.60
CA ARG A 202 1.77 -4.39 -18.64
C ARG A 202 3.07 -3.63 -18.44
#